data_AF-A0A6A4Q0W3-F1
#
_entry.id   AF-A0A6A4Q0W3-F1
#
_cell.length_a   1.000
_cell.length_b   1.000
_cell.length_c   1.000
_cell.angle_alpha   90.00
_cell.angle_beta   90.00
_cell.angle_gamma   90.00
#
_symmetry.space_group_name_H-M   'P 1'
#
loop_
_entity.id
_entity.type
_entity.pdbx_description
1 polymer ?
#
loop_
_entity_poly.entity_id
_entity_poly.type
_entity_poly.pdbx_seq_one_letter_code
_entity_poly.pdbx_strand_id
1 'polypeptide(L)'
;MSYKKYVKKILCIAIFSIPLPPWVMEEISKNPDLVYTDRSGRRNPEYISLGCDSMPVLKGRTPLQVYADYMRSFRDRFKDYLGSVIVVRNTSWDGSLW
;
A
#
# COMPACT_ATOMS: atom_id res chain seq x y z
N MET A 1 24.84 -18.44 17.87
CA MET A 1 24.86 -17.31 16.89
C MET A 1 23.51 -17.18 16.15
N SER A 2 22.38 -17.18 16.88
CA SER A 2 21.02 -17.16 16.26
C SER A 2 20.11 -16.08 16.87
N TYR A 3 20.14 -15.87 18.19
CA TYR A 3 19.35 -14.82 18.86
C TYR A 3 19.62 -13.40 18.36
N LYS A 4 20.88 -13.03 18.10
CA LYS A 4 21.21 -11.69 17.56
C LYS A 4 20.61 -11.42 16.16
N LYS A 5 20.35 -12.48 15.37
CA LYS A 5 19.71 -12.37 14.05
C LYS A 5 18.20 -12.16 14.18
N TYR A 6 17.55 -12.88 15.11
CA TYR A 6 16.13 -12.70 15.41
C TYR A 6 15.84 -11.36 16.07
N VAL A 7 16.67 -10.93 17.02
CA VAL A 7 16.53 -9.61 17.65
C VAL A 7 16.77 -8.51 16.62
N LYS A 8 17.73 -8.63 15.68
CA LYS A 8 17.84 -7.67 14.55
C LYS A 8 16.61 -7.67 13.64
N LYS A 9 15.99 -8.83 13.39
CA LYS A 9 14.81 -8.96 12.53
C LYS A 9 13.54 -8.41 13.20
N ILE A 10 13.38 -8.65 14.49
CA ILE A 10 12.29 -8.13 15.34
C ILE A 10 12.47 -6.62 15.58
N LEU A 11 13.70 -6.16 15.80
CA LEU A 11 14.03 -4.74 15.94
C LEU A 11 13.87 -3.98 14.62
N CYS A 12 14.15 -4.60 13.46
CA CYS A 12 13.81 -4.01 12.16
C CYS A 12 12.30 -3.75 12.04
N ILE A 13 11.44 -4.65 12.55
CA ILE A 13 9.97 -4.48 12.44
C ILE A 13 9.48 -3.34 13.34
N ALA A 14 10.08 -3.13 14.52
CA ALA A 14 9.75 -2.01 15.41
C ALA A 14 10.33 -0.64 14.95
N ILE A 15 11.26 -0.62 13.98
CA ILE A 15 11.89 0.59 13.43
C ILE A 15 11.41 0.89 11.99
N PHE A 16 10.80 -0.05 11.28
CA PHE A 16 10.33 0.11 9.90
C PHE A 16 8.98 0.85 9.83
N SER A 17 9.01 2.18 9.96
CA SER A 17 7.94 3.02 9.44
C SER A 17 8.22 3.31 7.96
N ILE A 18 7.37 2.80 7.07
CA ILE A 18 7.39 3.15 5.64
C ILE A 18 6.25 4.15 5.41
N PRO A 19 6.52 5.47 5.51
CA PRO A 19 5.50 6.47 5.25
C PRO A 19 5.15 6.51 3.76
N LEU A 20 4.05 7.20 3.45
CA LEU A 20 3.73 7.57 2.08
C LEU A 20 4.91 8.33 1.45
N PRO A 21 5.05 8.29 0.11
CA PRO A 21 6.11 9.01 -0.58
C PRO A 21 6.18 10.47 -0.13
N PRO A 22 7.37 11.06 0.08
CA PRO A 22 7.51 12.43 0.61
C PRO A 22 6.71 13.48 -0.17
N TRP A 23 6.62 13.32 -1.50
CA TRP A 23 5.85 14.22 -2.35
C TRP A 23 4.32 14.13 -2.11
N VAL A 24 3.80 13.00 -1.64
CA VAL A 24 2.39 12.85 -1.24
C VAL A 24 2.18 13.52 0.12
N MET A 25 3.13 13.37 1.04
CA MET A 25 3.11 14.01 2.35
C MET A 25 3.12 15.54 2.23
N GLU A 26 3.83 16.09 1.24
CA GLU A 26 3.79 17.52 0.90
C GLU A 26 2.41 17.99 0.39
N GLU A 27 1.66 17.15 -0.33
CA GLU A 27 0.30 17.51 -0.74
C GLU A 27 -0.69 17.40 0.43
N ILE A 28 -0.51 16.41 1.31
CA ILE A 28 -1.30 16.26 2.55
C ILE A 28 -1.05 17.45 3.50
N SER A 29 0.19 17.96 3.58
CA SER A 29 0.49 19.12 4.42
C SER A 29 -0.15 20.41 3.89
N LYS A 30 -0.31 20.54 2.56
CA LYS A 30 -1.07 21.64 1.93
C LYS A 30 -2.57 21.50 2.12
N ASN A 31 -3.09 20.27 2.05
CA ASN A 31 -4.51 19.97 2.21
C ASN A 31 -4.71 18.77 3.16
N PRO A 32 -4.97 19.02 4.46
CA PRO A 32 -5.14 17.96 5.45
C PRO A 32 -6.45 17.16 5.29
N ASP A 33 -7.39 17.60 4.44
CA ASP A 33 -8.62 16.86 4.14
C ASP A 33 -8.40 15.68 3.17
N LEU A 34 -7.19 15.53 2.63
CA LEU A 34 -6.82 14.43 1.74
C LEU A 34 -6.72 13.08 2.45
N VAL A 35 -6.71 13.05 3.78
CA VAL A 35 -6.52 11.84 4.57
C VAL A 35 -7.77 11.53 5.39
N TYR A 36 -7.87 10.29 5.86
CA TYR A 36 -8.98 9.91 6.71
C TYR A 36 -9.02 10.74 7.98
N THR A 37 -10.24 11.09 8.35
CA THR A 37 -10.54 11.99 9.45
C THR A 37 -11.58 11.35 10.33
N ASP A 38 -11.26 11.18 11.60
CA ASP A 38 -12.21 10.66 12.56
C ASP A 38 -13.21 11.73 13.00
N ARG A 39 -14.25 11.31 13.74
CA ARG A 39 -15.26 12.24 14.27
C ARG A 39 -14.66 13.27 15.25
N SER A 40 -13.52 12.95 15.87
CA SER A 40 -12.80 13.85 16.78
C SER A 40 -11.84 14.80 16.04
N GLY A 41 -11.83 14.78 14.71
CA GLY A 41 -10.98 15.62 13.86
C GLY A 41 -9.52 15.15 13.74
N ARG A 42 -9.15 13.97 14.27
CA ARG A 42 -7.81 13.40 14.10
C ARG A 42 -7.63 12.90 12.67
N ARG A 43 -6.49 13.27 12.09
CA ARG A 43 -6.10 12.95 10.70
C ARG A 43 -5.12 11.79 10.70
N ASN A 44 -5.36 10.75 9.89
CA ASN A 44 -4.44 9.63 9.75
C ASN A 44 -3.64 9.72 8.43
N PRO A 45 -2.36 10.14 8.43
CA PRO A 45 -1.56 10.30 7.22
C PRO A 45 -1.03 9.00 6.61
N GLU A 46 -1.42 7.83 7.12
CA GLU A 46 -1.00 6.53 6.59
C GLU A 46 -1.62 6.24 5.20
N TYR A 47 -2.77 6.84 4.87
CA TYR A 47 -3.48 6.57 3.62
C TYR A 47 -4.32 7.76 3.15
N ILE A 48 -4.48 7.87 1.83
CA ILE A 48 -5.32 8.90 1.18
C ILE A 48 -6.80 8.51 1.34
N SER A 49 -7.64 9.47 1.70
CA SER A 49 -9.08 9.26 1.83
C SER A 49 -9.70 8.79 0.51
N LEU A 50 -10.56 7.77 0.57
CA LEU A 50 -11.33 7.28 -0.59
C LEU A 50 -12.14 8.39 -1.26
N GLY A 51 -12.61 9.38 -0.50
CA GLY A 51 -13.37 10.51 -1.03
C GLY A 51 -12.58 11.38 -2.01
N CYS A 52 -11.25 11.26 -2.03
CA CYS A 52 -10.37 12.01 -2.92
C CYS A 52 -9.97 11.24 -4.19
N ASP A 53 -10.42 9.99 -4.37
CA ASP A 53 -9.95 9.11 -5.44
C ASP A 53 -10.21 9.65 -6.85
N SER A 54 -11.28 10.42 -7.03
CA SER A 54 -11.64 11.05 -8.31
C SER A 54 -11.17 12.50 -8.43
N MET A 55 -10.55 13.06 -7.38
CA MET A 55 -10.13 14.47 -7.36
C MET A 55 -8.65 14.62 -7.75
N PRO A 56 -8.28 15.61 -8.59
CA PRO A 56 -6.90 15.79 -9.07
C PRO A 56 -5.98 16.46 -8.02
N VAL A 57 -5.87 15.86 -6.85
CA VAL A 57 -5.22 16.41 -5.65
C VAL A 57 -3.72 16.10 -5.56
N LEU A 58 -3.19 15.24 -6.43
CA LEU A 58 -1.79 14.80 -6.41
C LEU A 58 -1.03 15.39 -7.59
N LYS A 59 -0.63 16.67 -7.48
CA LYS A 59 0.05 17.42 -8.55
C LYS A 59 -0.71 17.37 -9.89
N GLY A 60 -2.04 17.49 -9.84
CA GLY A 60 -2.92 17.44 -11.00
C GLY A 60 -3.36 16.03 -11.42
N ARG A 61 -2.91 14.98 -10.73
CA ARG A 61 -3.40 13.60 -10.92
C ARG A 61 -4.36 13.19 -9.81
N THR A 62 -5.24 12.25 -10.13
CA THR A 62 -6.10 11.59 -9.15
C THR A 62 -5.33 10.47 -8.44
N PRO A 63 -5.63 10.16 -7.16
CA PRO A 63 -5.07 8.98 -6.47
C PRO A 63 -5.26 7.69 -7.26
N LEU A 64 -6.44 7.51 -7.88
CA LEU A 64 -6.73 6.34 -8.71
C LEU A 64 -5.80 6.22 -9.92
N GLN A 65 -5.48 7.33 -10.60
CA GLN A 65 -4.49 7.34 -11.68
C GLN A 65 -3.10 6.96 -11.16
N VAL A 66 -2.68 7.47 -10.01
CA VAL A 66 -1.38 7.14 -9.40
C VAL A 66 -1.30 5.65 -9.05
N TYR A 67 -2.35 5.06 -8.49
CA TYR A 67 -2.42 3.63 -8.21
C TYR A 67 -2.35 2.79 -9.50
N ALA A 68 -3.10 3.19 -10.52
CA ALA A 68 -3.08 2.50 -11.81
C ALA A 68 -1.70 2.56 -12.48
N ASP A 69 -1.06 3.72 -12.48
CA ASP A 69 0.29 3.91 -13.04
C ASP A 69 1.33 3.08 -12.28
N TYR A 70 1.22 3.05 -10.95
CA TYR A 70 2.09 2.21 -10.13
C TYR A 70 1.93 0.72 -10.47
N MET A 71 0.69 0.21 -10.53
CA MET A 71 0.43 -1.19 -10.85
C MET A 71 0.88 -1.56 -12.28
N ARG A 72 0.71 -0.66 -13.25
CA ARG A 72 1.23 -0.86 -14.62
C ARG A 72 2.76 -0.96 -14.63
N SER A 73 3.44 -0.02 -13.97
CA SER A 73 4.91 -0.03 -13.86
C SER A 73 5.41 -1.29 -13.15
N PHE A 74 4.74 -1.69 -12.07
CA PHE A 74 5.03 -2.93 -11.36
C PHE A 74 4.87 -4.15 -12.28
N ARG A 75 3.74 -4.28 -12.97
CA ARG A 75 3.50 -5.38 -13.92
C ARG A 75 4.59 -5.42 -14.99
N ASP A 76 4.92 -4.29 -15.60
CA ASP A 76 5.88 -4.25 -16.70
C ASP A 76 7.31 -4.57 -16.22
N ARG A 77 7.67 -4.13 -15.00
CA ARG A 77 8.97 -4.43 -14.37
C ARG A 77 9.10 -5.89 -13.97
N PHE A 78 8.03 -6.50 -13.46
CA PHE A 78 8.01 -7.87 -12.96
C PHE A 78 7.35 -8.86 -13.93
N LYS A 79 7.20 -8.48 -15.21
CA LYS A 79 6.53 -9.28 -16.23
C LYS A 79 7.10 -10.71 -16.34
N ASP A 80 8.42 -10.83 -16.19
CA ASP A 80 9.13 -12.12 -16.30
C ASP A 80 8.83 -13.04 -15.10
N TYR A 81 8.37 -12.48 -13.98
CA TYR A 81 8.02 -13.20 -12.76
C TYR A 81 6.52 -13.47 -12.61
N LEU A 82 5.66 -12.67 -13.26
CA LEU A 82 4.20 -12.74 -13.09
C LEU A 82 3.52 -13.84 -13.94
N GLY A 83 4.24 -14.43 -14.91
CA GLY A 83 3.70 -15.46 -15.79
C GLY A 83 2.52 -14.95 -16.64
N SER A 84 1.91 -15.83 -17.43
CA SER A 84 0.75 -15.49 -18.27
C SER A 84 -0.60 -15.72 -17.58
N VAL A 85 -0.64 -16.55 -16.53
CA VAL A 85 -1.89 -16.98 -15.88
C VAL A 85 -1.71 -16.99 -14.36
N ILE A 86 -2.49 -16.18 -13.65
CA ILE A 86 -2.69 -16.32 -12.21
C ILE A 86 -3.68 -17.47 -12.02
N VAL A 87 -3.16 -18.67 -11.79
CA VAL A 87 -4.00 -19.83 -11.48
C VAL A 87 -4.44 -19.73 -10.03
N VAL A 88 -5.73 -19.51 -9.79
CA VAL A 88 -6.33 -19.89 -8.50
C VAL A 88 -6.20 -21.41 -8.43
N ARG A 89 -5.26 -21.89 -7.61
CA ARG A 89 -5.35 -23.27 -7.16
C ARG A 89 -6.59 -23.35 -6.31
N ASN A 90 -7.70 -23.74 -6.91
CA ASN A 90 -8.75 -24.44 -6.20
C ASN A 90 -8.05 -25.72 -5.70
N THR A 91 -7.44 -25.65 -4.52
CA THR A 91 -7.26 -26.85 -3.72
C THR A 91 -8.68 -27.35 -3.53
N SER A 92 -9.04 -28.34 -4.34
CA SER A 92 -10.18 -29.20 -4.09
C SER A 92 -10.01 -29.67 -2.66
N TRP A 93 -10.76 -29.05 -1.75
CA TRP A 93 -11.05 -29.61 -0.46
C TRP A 93 -11.86 -30.87 -0.76
N ASP A 94 -11.18 -31.99 -0.98
CA ASP A 94 -11.83 -33.28 -0.84
C ASP A 94 -12.14 -33.38 0.65
N GLY A 95 -13.43 -33.26 1.02
CA GLY A 95 -13.90 -33.27 2.39
C GLY A 95 -13.73 -34.65 3.07
N SER A 96 -12.53 -35.25 2.97
CA SER A 96 -12.25 -36.63 3.29
C SER A 96 -11.52 -36.80 4.64
N LEU A 97 -11.62 -35.87 5.59
CA LEU A 97 -11.12 -36.06 6.96
C LEU A 97 -11.89 -35.20 7.99
N TRP A 98 -13.19 -35.45 8.18
CA TRP A 98 -13.94 -35.34 9.45
C TRP A 98 -15.16 -36.25 9.40
#